data_AF-W2FSK0-F1
#
_entry.id   AF-W2FSK0-F1
#
_cell.length_a   1.000
_cell.length_b   1.000
_cell.length_c   1.000
_cell.angle_alpha   90.00
_cell.angle_beta   90.00
_cell.angle_gamma   90.00
#
_symmetry.space_group_name_H-M   'P 1'
#
loop_
_entity.id
_entity.type
_entity.pdbx_description
1 polymer ?
#
loop_
_entity_poly.entity_id
_entity_poly.type
_entity_poly.pdbx_seq_one_letter_code
_entity_poly.pdbx_strand_id
1 'polypeptide(L)'
;IGLIIHIAACKYAPKGSQVYGRARWHKDLWAIMYTWYFPKGFWMGFPTRRHDWKSVVVWIDNPSLEEPKIVGVSMSESDTKYNKETRTWPSNFVVTEMEGPRSHRTYINGSNTSFRFQNQMPMSLKLAQDLITWEQLTDAARVALNDNAKFGTAEVPFSDTHYEDHLDNAWPL
;
A
#
# COMPACT_ATOMS: atom_id res chain seq x y z
N ILE A 1 21.87 2.76 26.60
CA ILE A 1 20.51 2.46 27.10
C ILE A 1 19.71 1.97 25.90
N GLY A 2 19.57 0.66 25.74
CA GLY A 2 18.84 0.06 24.62
C GLY A 2 17.34 0.16 24.89
N LEU A 3 16.65 1.05 24.16
CA LEU A 3 15.21 1.15 24.22
C LEU A 3 14.63 -0.05 23.46
N ILE A 4 14.23 -1.10 24.18
CA ILE A 4 13.45 -2.19 23.61
C ILE A 4 12.06 -1.60 23.30
N ILE A 5 11.84 -1.22 22.05
CA ILE A 5 10.51 -0.80 21.58
C ILE A 5 9.59 -2.04 21.63
N HIS A 6 8.78 -2.12 22.68
CA HIS A 6 7.73 -3.13 22.77
C HIS A 6 6.58 -2.77 21.80
N ILE A 7 6.65 -3.33 20.58
CA ILE A 7 5.47 -3.47 19.72
C ILE A 7 4.56 -4.53 20.35
N ALA A 8 3.84 -4.16 21.42
CA ALA A 8 2.97 -5.07 22.15
C ALA A 8 1.58 -5.16 21.48
N ALA A 9 1.09 -6.40 21.33
CA ALA A 9 -0.25 -6.76 20.84
C ALA A 9 -0.57 -6.47 19.36
N CYS A 10 0.42 -6.20 18.50
CA CYS A 10 0.21 -6.01 17.05
C CYS A 10 1.24 -6.76 16.18
N LYS A 11 1.89 -7.80 16.73
CA LYS A 11 2.90 -8.59 16.00
C LYS A 11 2.31 -9.68 15.11
N TYR A 12 1.12 -10.17 15.44
CA TYR A 12 0.47 -11.28 14.76
C TYR A 12 -1.05 -11.06 14.72
N ALA A 13 -1.67 -11.39 13.60
CA ALA A 13 -3.11 -11.40 13.42
C ALA A 13 -3.60 -12.86 13.46
N PRO A 14 -4.35 -13.27 14.50
CA PRO A 14 -4.79 -14.67 14.66
C PRO A 14 -5.65 -15.21 13.52
N LYS A 15 -6.31 -14.32 12.77
CA LYS A 15 -7.18 -14.67 11.64
C LYS A 15 -6.53 -14.39 10.27
N GLY A 16 -5.23 -14.15 10.23
CA GLY A 16 -4.54 -13.70 9.02
C GLY A 16 -4.56 -12.19 8.85
N SER A 17 -3.76 -11.72 7.89
CA SER A 17 -3.67 -10.30 7.51
C SER A 17 -4.60 -10.02 6.33
N GLN A 18 -4.92 -8.76 6.09
CA GLN A 18 -5.91 -8.35 5.09
C GLN A 18 -5.39 -7.13 4.34
N VAL A 19 -5.50 -7.15 3.02
CA VAL A 19 -5.35 -5.97 2.17
C VAL A 19 -6.70 -5.63 1.54
N TYR A 20 -7.01 -4.34 1.43
CA TYR A 20 -8.19 -3.84 0.75
C TYR A 20 -7.79 -3.14 -0.55
N GLY A 21 -8.57 -3.32 -1.61
CA GLY A 21 -8.32 -2.71 -2.93
C GLY A 21 -9.45 -1.79 -3.36
N ARG A 22 -9.13 -0.67 -4.02
CA ARG A 22 -10.12 0.14 -4.75
C ARG A 22 -9.47 0.75 -5.98
N ALA A 23 -10.16 0.72 -7.12
CA ALA A 23 -9.61 1.21 -8.38
C ALA A 23 -10.58 2.13 -9.13
N ARG A 24 -10.05 3.17 -9.78
CA ARG A 24 -10.79 4.05 -10.69
C ARG A 24 -9.85 4.80 -11.64
N TRP A 25 -10.41 5.35 -12.70
CA TRP A 25 -9.76 6.40 -13.49
C TRP A 25 -9.62 7.68 -12.67
N HIS A 26 -8.45 8.32 -12.75
CA HIS A 26 -8.16 9.61 -12.15
C HIS A 26 -7.09 10.33 -12.98
N LYS A 27 -7.42 11.54 -13.48
CA LYS A 27 -6.54 12.39 -14.31
C LYS A 27 -5.84 11.64 -15.45
N ASP A 28 -6.60 10.83 -16.20
CA ASP A 28 -6.14 10.04 -17.35
C ASP A 28 -5.21 8.85 -17.06
N LEU A 29 -4.99 8.50 -15.79
CA LEU A 29 -4.39 7.22 -15.40
C LEU A 29 -5.39 6.35 -14.64
N TRP A 30 -5.15 5.05 -14.66
CA TRP A 30 -5.89 4.11 -13.84
C TRP A 30 -5.18 3.91 -12.51
N ALA A 31 -5.84 4.31 -11.43
CA ALA A 31 -5.34 4.19 -10.08
C ALA A 31 -5.83 2.91 -9.43
N ILE A 32 -4.92 2.13 -8.84
CA ILE A 32 -5.24 0.97 -8.00
C ILE A 32 -4.67 1.23 -6.61
N MET A 33 -5.55 1.51 -5.65
CA MET A 33 -5.16 1.75 -4.27
C MET A 33 -5.28 0.46 -3.46
N TYR A 34 -4.16 0.04 -2.88
CA TYR A 34 -4.08 -1.02 -1.88
C TYR A 34 -3.92 -0.42 -0.50
N THR A 35 -4.63 -0.93 0.49
CA THR A 35 -4.65 -0.34 1.83
C THR A 35 -4.60 -1.41 2.93
N TRP A 36 -3.96 -1.05 4.03
CA TRP A 36 -3.75 -1.90 5.20
C TRP A 36 -4.17 -1.17 6.46
N TYR A 37 -4.86 -1.90 7.34
CA TYR A 37 -5.21 -1.45 8.67
C TYR A 37 -4.20 -1.98 9.69
N PHE A 38 -3.79 -1.10 10.61
CA PHE A 38 -3.01 -1.46 11.78
C PHE A 38 -3.74 -1.00 13.05
N PRO A 39 -3.77 -1.81 14.13
CA PRO A 39 -4.45 -1.41 15.37
C PRO A 39 -3.83 -0.18 16.06
N LYS A 40 -2.58 0.17 15.72
CA LYS A 40 -1.82 1.29 16.31
C LYS A 40 -0.89 1.90 15.26
N GLY A 41 -0.80 3.23 15.28
CA GLY A 41 0.20 3.99 14.51
C GLY A 41 1.46 4.21 15.32
N PHE A 42 2.62 4.17 14.63
CA PHE A 42 3.91 4.41 15.24
C PHE A 42 4.67 5.51 14.51
N TRP A 43 5.35 6.36 15.28
CA TRP A 43 6.30 7.34 14.76
C TRP A 43 7.59 7.27 15.57
N MET A 44 8.73 7.15 14.88
CA MET A 44 10.04 6.93 15.51
C MET A 44 10.05 5.77 16.53
N GLY A 45 9.25 4.73 16.30
CA GLY A 45 9.13 3.58 17.20
C GLY A 45 8.21 3.77 18.40
N PHE A 46 7.64 4.96 18.61
CA PHE A 46 6.68 5.20 19.69
C PHE A 46 5.25 5.11 19.19
N PRO A 47 4.32 4.48 19.95
CA PRO A 47 2.91 4.48 19.61
C PRO A 47 2.35 5.89 19.73
N THR A 48 1.79 6.44 18.65
CA THR A 48 1.28 7.82 18.62
C THR A 48 -0.23 7.90 18.58
N ARG A 49 -0.91 6.86 18.09
CA ARG A 49 -2.38 6.81 18.02
C ARG A 49 -2.93 5.40 18.01
N ARG A 50 -4.21 5.30 18.39
CA ARG A 50 -5.03 4.11 18.17
C ARG A 50 -5.56 4.18 16.74
N HIS A 51 -5.49 3.06 16.01
CA HIS A 51 -5.76 2.94 14.58
C HIS A 51 -4.69 3.62 13.71
N ASP A 52 -4.34 2.95 12.61
CA ASP A 52 -3.52 3.50 11.56
C ASP A 52 -3.88 2.83 10.24
N TRP A 53 -3.82 3.59 9.17
CA TRP A 53 -4.06 3.11 7.82
C TRP A 53 -2.87 3.49 6.96
N LYS A 54 -2.40 2.54 6.16
CA LYS A 54 -1.38 2.78 5.14
C LYS A 54 -1.92 2.40 3.79
N SER A 55 -1.47 3.11 2.76
CA SER A 55 -1.89 2.86 1.40
C SER A 55 -0.75 2.96 0.41
N VAL A 56 -0.91 2.24 -0.69
CA VAL A 56 -0.08 2.35 -1.88
C VAL A 56 -1.01 2.51 -3.07
N VAL A 57 -0.75 3.49 -3.93
CA VAL A 57 -1.45 3.67 -5.19
C VAL A 57 -0.51 3.27 -6.32
N VAL A 58 -0.91 2.26 -7.10
CA VAL A 58 -0.23 1.88 -8.33
C VAL A 58 -0.96 2.58 -9.48
N TRP A 59 -0.23 3.35 -10.26
CA TRP A 59 -0.73 4.08 -11.40
C TRP A 59 -0.33 3.36 -12.68
N ILE A 60 -1.31 2.95 -13.46
CA ILE A 60 -1.09 2.34 -14.78
C ILE A 60 -1.71 3.21 -15.87
N ASP A 61 -1.17 3.09 -17.08
CA ASP A 61 -1.64 3.84 -18.24
C ASP A 61 -3.07 3.46 -18.63
N ASN A 62 -3.34 2.17 -18.85
CA ASN A 62 -4.65 1.69 -19.25
C ASN A 62 -4.87 0.22 -18.88
N PRO A 63 -5.87 -0.10 -18.05
CA PRO A 63 -6.15 -1.47 -17.60
C PRO A 63 -6.68 -2.38 -18.72
N SER A 64 -7.10 -1.83 -19.86
CA SER A 64 -7.64 -2.60 -20.99
C SER A 64 -6.57 -3.03 -22.00
N LEU A 65 -5.30 -2.65 -21.81
CA LEU A 65 -4.20 -3.14 -22.63
C LEU A 65 -3.82 -4.56 -22.23
N GLU A 66 -3.30 -5.34 -23.18
CA GLU A 66 -2.74 -6.68 -22.91
C GLU A 66 -1.55 -6.61 -21.94
N GLU A 67 -0.74 -5.56 -22.08
CA GLU A 67 0.39 -5.26 -21.21
C GLU A 67 0.29 -3.81 -20.67
N PRO A 68 -0.49 -3.59 -19.58
CA PRO A 68 -0.55 -2.28 -18.94
C PRO A 68 0.81 -1.88 -18.38
N LYS A 69 1.17 -0.60 -18.55
CA LYS A 69 2.44 -0.05 -18.05
C LYS A 69 2.23 0.66 -16.73
N ILE A 70 3.07 0.35 -15.76
CA ILE A 70 3.14 1.11 -14.51
C ILE A 70 3.81 2.45 -14.80
N VAL A 71 3.07 3.54 -14.60
CA VAL A 71 3.52 4.93 -14.76
C VAL A 71 4.16 5.44 -13.47
N GLY A 72 3.67 4.99 -12.32
CA GLY A 72 4.24 5.36 -11.03
C GLY A 72 3.61 4.61 -9.87
N VAL A 73 4.26 4.71 -8.72
CA VAL A 73 3.79 4.15 -7.45
C VAL A 73 3.89 5.21 -6.37
N SER A 74 2.81 5.39 -5.63
CA SER A 74 2.74 6.38 -4.55
C SER A 74 2.48 5.68 -3.22
N MET A 75 3.38 5.84 -2.25
CA MET A 75 3.35 5.15 -0.96
C MET A 75 3.05 6.15 0.16
N SER A 76 2.07 5.85 1.02
CA SER A 76 1.68 6.75 2.10
C SER A 76 2.78 6.89 3.15
N GLU A 77 3.20 8.13 3.42
CA GLU A 77 4.07 8.47 4.55
C GLU A 77 3.23 8.82 5.79
N SER A 78 2.18 9.63 5.57
CA SER A 78 1.14 9.96 6.55
C SER A 78 -0.24 9.82 5.90
N ASP A 79 -1.30 10.27 6.58
CA ASP A 79 -2.66 10.19 6.05
C ASP A 79 -2.77 10.95 4.72
N THR A 80 -2.24 12.17 4.64
CA THR A 80 -2.37 13.02 3.46
C THR A 80 -1.12 13.14 2.59
N LYS A 81 0.01 12.50 2.96
CA LYS A 81 1.29 12.64 2.24
C LYS A 81 1.75 11.34 1.64
N TYR A 82 2.23 11.42 0.40
CA TYR A 82 2.72 10.29 -0.37
C TYR A 82 4.13 10.53 -0.89
N ASN A 83 4.96 9.51 -0.74
CA ASN A 83 6.21 9.38 -1.48
C ASN A 83 5.90 8.84 -2.88
N LYS A 84 6.40 9.48 -3.94
CA LYS A 84 6.00 9.20 -5.32
C LYS A 84 7.21 8.73 -6.11
N GLU A 85 7.13 7.52 -6.63
CA GLU A 85 8.19 6.90 -7.42
C GLU A 85 7.69 6.64 -8.85
N THR A 86 8.16 7.46 -9.79
CA THR A 86 7.88 7.29 -11.23
C THR A 86 8.97 6.49 -11.94
N ARG A 87 10.09 6.22 -11.26
CA ARG A 87 11.21 5.45 -11.80
C ARG A 87 11.07 3.97 -11.41
N THR A 88 10.55 3.17 -12.33
CA THR A 88 10.49 1.71 -12.16
C THR A 88 11.80 1.06 -12.60
N TRP A 89 12.51 0.44 -11.66
CA TRP A 89 13.67 -0.40 -11.96
C TRP A 89 13.27 -1.88 -11.95
N PRO A 90 13.94 -2.76 -12.72
CA PRO A 90 13.68 -4.20 -12.68
C PRO A 90 13.73 -4.80 -11.26
N SER A 91 14.55 -4.23 -10.37
CA SER A 91 14.62 -4.60 -8.94
C SER A 91 13.35 -4.38 -8.13
N ASN A 92 12.47 -3.50 -8.60
CA ASN A 92 11.22 -3.14 -7.93
C ASN A 92 10.12 -4.17 -8.20
N PHE A 93 10.32 -5.04 -9.19
CA PHE A 93 9.43 -6.12 -9.53
C PHE A 93 9.77 -7.39 -8.75
N VAL A 94 8.82 -8.32 -8.70
CA VAL A 94 9.08 -9.67 -8.20
C VAL A 94 10.01 -10.33 -9.21
N VAL A 95 11.30 -10.26 -8.89
CA VAL A 95 12.35 -10.98 -9.62
C VAL A 95 12.64 -12.27 -8.89
N THR A 96 12.58 -13.38 -9.62
CA THR A 96 12.87 -14.71 -9.11
C THR A 96 14.38 -14.96 -9.04
N GLU A 97 15.16 -14.39 -9.96
CA GLU A 97 16.59 -14.65 -10.08
C GLU A 97 17.42 -13.39 -10.35
N MET A 98 18.51 -13.22 -9.60
CA MET A 98 19.51 -12.17 -9.84
C MET A 98 20.79 -12.84 -10.32
N GLU A 99 21.27 -12.49 -11.51
CA GLU A 99 22.51 -13.00 -12.07
C GLU A 99 23.57 -11.88 -12.13
N GLY A 100 24.84 -12.26 -12.07
CA GLY A 100 25.97 -11.32 -12.25
C GLY A 100 26.55 -10.72 -10.96
N PRO A 101 27.74 -10.09 -11.07
CA PRO A 101 28.47 -9.51 -9.94
C PRO A 101 27.73 -8.29 -9.34
N ARG A 102 28.04 -7.92 -8.08
CA ARG A 102 27.39 -6.78 -7.38
C ARG A 102 27.42 -5.46 -8.17
N SER A 103 28.42 -5.26 -9.02
CA SER A 103 28.56 -4.08 -9.87
C SER A 103 27.72 -4.13 -11.15
N HIS A 104 27.26 -5.30 -11.59
CA HIS A 104 26.47 -5.54 -12.81
C HIS A 104 25.46 -6.67 -12.55
N ARG A 105 24.40 -6.35 -11.81
CA ARG A 105 23.28 -7.29 -11.60
C ARG A 105 22.34 -7.24 -12.79
N THR A 106 22.09 -8.40 -13.38
CA THR A 106 20.99 -8.65 -14.31
C THR A 106 19.85 -9.33 -13.56
N TYR A 107 18.62 -8.96 -13.89
CA TYR A 107 17.40 -9.48 -13.27
C TYR A 107 16.74 -10.39 -14.29
N ILE A 108 16.57 -11.67 -13.95
CA ILE A 108 16.11 -12.73 -14.88
C ILE A 108 14.88 -13.39 -14.26
N ASN A 109 13.96 -13.86 -15.10
CA ASN A 109 12.74 -14.55 -14.68
C ASN A 109 11.87 -13.73 -13.70
N GLY A 110 11.76 -12.43 -13.94
CA GLY A 110 10.89 -11.51 -13.20
C GLY A 110 9.56 -11.28 -13.90
N SER A 111 8.52 -10.96 -13.13
CA SER A 111 7.24 -10.52 -13.67
C SER A 111 7.24 -9.00 -13.87
N ASN A 112 6.91 -8.51 -15.06
CA ASN A 112 6.73 -7.07 -15.32
C ASN A 112 5.43 -6.52 -14.71
N THR A 113 4.59 -7.37 -14.11
CA THR A 113 3.28 -7.00 -13.55
C THR A 113 3.19 -7.20 -12.04
N SER A 114 4.15 -7.88 -11.43
CA SER A 114 4.18 -8.14 -9.99
C SER A 114 5.21 -7.23 -9.31
N PHE A 115 4.78 -6.31 -8.45
CA PHE A 115 5.68 -5.40 -7.72
C PHE A 115 6.08 -5.98 -6.35
N ARG A 116 7.32 -5.72 -5.91
CA ARG A 116 7.77 -5.98 -4.54
C ARG A 116 7.77 -4.68 -3.75
N PHE A 117 6.88 -4.57 -2.76
CA PHE A 117 6.89 -3.45 -1.82
C PHE A 117 7.82 -3.78 -0.64
N GLN A 118 8.93 -3.05 -0.52
CA GLN A 118 9.76 -3.04 0.68
C GLN A 118 9.56 -1.72 1.40
N ASN A 119 8.51 -1.63 2.21
CA ASN A 119 8.37 -0.49 3.12
C ASN A 119 9.44 -0.60 4.21
N GLN A 120 10.04 0.51 4.65
CA GLN A 120 11.00 0.57 5.77
C GLN A 120 10.32 0.34 7.14
N MET A 121 9.29 -0.48 7.20
CA MET A 121 8.78 -1.04 8.44
C MET A 121 9.59 -2.30 8.76
N PRO A 122 9.92 -2.59 10.03
CA PRO A 122 10.73 -3.76 10.42
C PRO A 122 10.03 -5.10 10.19
N MET A 123 8.94 -5.12 9.43
CA MET A 123 8.18 -6.32 9.10
C MET A 123 8.41 -6.64 7.63
N SER A 124 9.31 -7.59 7.40
CA SER A 124 9.40 -8.30 6.13
C SER A 124 8.11 -9.10 5.92
N LEU A 125 7.05 -8.45 5.45
CA LEU A 125 5.82 -9.12 5.01
C LEU A 125 6.13 -9.82 3.69
N LYS A 126 6.78 -10.98 3.78
CA LYS A 126 6.98 -11.91 2.66
C LYS A 126 5.73 -12.76 2.37
N LEU A 127 4.55 -12.34 2.83
CA LEU A 127 3.31 -13.10 2.67
C LEU A 127 2.35 -12.31 1.79
N ALA A 128 1.90 -12.91 0.70
CA ALA A 128 0.69 -12.47 0.01
C ALA A 128 -0.46 -12.48 1.02
N GLN A 129 -1.25 -11.41 1.04
CA GLN A 129 -2.41 -11.26 1.92
C GLN A 129 -3.67 -11.37 1.07
N ASP A 130 -4.75 -11.87 1.66
CA ASP A 130 -6.03 -11.94 0.97
C ASP A 130 -6.50 -10.52 0.62
N LEU A 131 -6.85 -10.32 -0.65
CA LEU A 131 -7.35 -9.05 -1.17
C LEU A 131 -8.87 -9.11 -1.24
N ILE A 132 -9.50 -8.08 -0.67
CA ILE A 132 -10.93 -7.80 -0.87
C ILE A 132 -11.07 -6.41 -1.48
N THR A 133 -11.81 -6.29 -2.58
CA THR A 133 -12.02 -4.97 -3.19
C THR A 133 -13.17 -4.22 -2.52
N TRP A 134 -13.20 -2.90 -2.64
CA TRP A 134 -14.26 -2.05 -2.11
C TRP A 134 -15.65 -2.49 -2.62
N GLU A 135 -15.72 -2.88 -3.89
CA GLU A 135 -16.94 -3.34 -4.55
C GLU A 135 -17.38 -4.74 -4.07
N GLN A 136 -16.47 -5.54 -3.51
CA GLN A 136 -16.77 -6.85 -2.91
C GLN A 136 -17.21 -6.76 -1.45
N LEU A 137 -17.03 -5.60 -0.80
CA LEU A 137 -17.46 -5.41 0.58
C LEU A 137 -18.98 -5.34 0.69
N THR A 138 -19.51 -5.89 1.78
CA THR A 138 -20.92 -5.73 2.11
C THR A 138 -21.26 -4.27 2.38
N ASP A 139 -22.53 -3.89 2.21
CA ASP A 139 -23.00 -2.52 2.51
C ASP A 139 -22.69 -2.12 3.95
N ALA A 140 -22.88 -3.05 4.90
CA ALA A 140 -22.55 -2.82 6.30
C ALA A 140 -21.06 -2.54 6.52
N ALA A 141 -20.16 -3.23 5.79
CA ALA A 141 -18.72 -2.99 5.88
C ALA A 141 -18.35 -1.63 5.28
N ARG A 142 -18.92 -1.25 4.13
CA ARG A 142 -18.70 0.07 3.52
C ARG A 142 -19.20 1.20 4.42
N VAL A 143 -20.39 1.07 5.00
CA VAL A 143 -20.93 2.02 6.00
C VAL A 143 -19.98 2.16 7.19
N ALA A 144 -19.44 1.04 7.71
CA ALA A 144 -18.51 1.09 8.83
C ALA A 144 -17.16 1.73 8.47
N LEU A 145 -16.67 1.53 7.25
CA LEU A 145 -15.40 2.12 6.78
C LEU A 145 -15.53 3.61 6.42
N ASN A 146 -16.74 4.07 6.10
CA ASN A 146 -17.04 5.49 5.90
C ASN A 146 -17.29 6.25 7.22
N ASP A 147 -17.41 5.56 8.35
CA ASP A 147 -17.64 6.17 9.66
C ASP A 147 -16.32 6.53 10.36
N ASN A 148 -15.89 7.79 10.17
CA ASN A 148 -14.64 8.31 10.75
C ASN A 148 -14.59 8.21 12.28
N ALA A 149 -15.74 8.22 12.96
CA ALA A 149 -15.77 8.11 14.43
C ALA A 149 -15.22 6.75 14.91
N LYS A 150 -15.22 5.71 14.06
CA LYS A 150 -14.69 4.39 14.39
C LYS A 150 -13.16 4.30 14.35
N PHE A 151 -12.49 5.25 13.70
CA PHE A 151 -11.04 5.22 13.49
C PHE A 151 -10.30 6.38 14.17
N GLY A 152 -11.00 7.17 15.00
CA GLY A 152 -10.42 8.25 15.76
C GLY A 152 -9.85 9.33 14.84
N THR A 153 -8.53 9.51 14.87
CA THR A 153 -7.82 10.48 14.02
C THR A 153 -7.19 9.84 12.78
N ALA A 154 -7.39 8.54 12.54
CA ALA A 154 -6.87 7.86 11.35
C ALA A 154 -7.92 7.91 10.23
N GLU A 155 -7.49 8.34 9.05
CA GLU A 155 -8.33 8.41 7.86
C GLU A 155 -8.32 7.06 7.12
N VAL A 156 -9.49 6.63 6.64
CA VAL A 156 -9.61 5.42 5.81
C VAL A 156 -9.40 5.82 4.34
N PRO A 157 -8.25 5.53 3.72
CA PRO A 157 -7.83 6.18 2.47
C PRO A 157 -8.68 5.82 1.24
N PHE A 158 -9.38 4.69 1.29
CA PHE A 158 -10.20 4.16 0.20
C PHE A 158 -11.71 4.28 0.48
N SER A 159 -12.09 4.96 1.57
CA SER A 159 -13.48 5.30 1.89
C SER A 159 -14.03 6.33 0.90
N ASP A 160 -15.36 6.40 0.76
CA ASP A 160 -15.99 7.34 -0.19
C ASP A 160 -15.65 8.81 0.12
N THR A 161 -15.49 9.15 1.41
CA THR A 161 -15.17 10.51 1.86
C THR A 161 -13.76 10.94 1.48
N HIS A 162 -12.79 10.02 1.49
CA HIS A 162 -11.36 10.37 1.39
C HIS A 162 -10.73 9.94 0.07
N TYR A 163 -11.34 9.00 -0.66
CA TYR A 163 -10.67 8.34 -1.78
C TYR A 163 -10.18 9.31 -2.86
N GLU A 164 -10.97 10.33 -3.19
CA GLU A 164 -10.58 11.33 -4.19
C GLU A 164 -9.39 12.18 -3.73
N ASP A 165 -9.45 12.73 -2.52
CA ASP A 165 -8.36 13.55 -1.95
C ASP A 165 -7.06 12.75 -1.82
N HIS A 166 -7.14 11.47 -1.45
CA HIS A 166 -5.96 10.60 -1.40
C HIS A 166 -5.39 10.33 -2.80
N LEU A 167 -6.24 10.17 -3.83
CA LEU A 167 -5.76 10.04 -5.20
C LEU A 167 -5.11 11.33 -5.70
N ASP A 168 -5.66 12.49 -5.36
CA ASP A 168 -5.06 13.79 -5.68
C ASP A 168 -3.69 13.95 -5.01
N ASN A 169 -3.59 13.63 -3.73
CA ASN A 169 -2.33 13.68 -2.99
C ASN A 169 -1.30 12.67 -3.53
N ALA A 170 -1.76 11.49 -3.93
CA ALA A 170 -0.94 10.41 -4.48
C ALA A 170 -0.63 10.57 -5.97
N TRP A 171 -1.22 11.55 -6.68
CA TRP A 171 -1.01 11.74 -8.12
C TRP A 171 0.49 11.86 -8.46
N PRO A 172 1.05 11.04 -9.37
CA PRO A 172 2.49 10.86 -9.49
C PRO A 172 3.14 11.86 -10.45
N LEU A 173 2.36 12.70 -11.16
CA LEU A 173 2.82 13.62 -12.21
C LEU A 173 2.63 15.10 -11.84
#